data_AF-A0A537PA52-F1
#
_entry.id   AF-A0A537PA52-F1
#
_cell.length_a   1.000
_cell.length_b   1.000
_cell.length_c   1.000
_cell.angle_alpha   90.00
_cell.angle_beta   90.00
_cell.angle_gamma   90.00
#
_symmetry.space_group_name_H-M   'P 1'
#
loop_
_entity.id
_entity.type
_entity.pdbx_description
1 polymer ?
#
loop_
_entity_poly.entity_id
_entity_poly.type
_entity_poly.pdbx_seq_one_letter_code
_entity_poly.pdbx_strand_id
1 'polypeptide(L)'
;ARALRTEGEGAQALAVLEGALLQHPKHRGVLAAYGRALADAGDYKRALDVLDQAQPPDAPDWRILSVQGAALDQMGQHEEAQRYYATALRIAPDEPSVLSNLGLSYALSKDLVRAEATLRRAASQSRIDPTVRQNLALVMGLQRGAVAQGFAALPAQANVARLRQVLAQQNGWRGSGEKPPVAAEGS
;
A
#
# COMPACT_ATOMS: atom_id res chain seq x y z
N ALA A 1 -23.15 -5.37 -1.24
CA ALA A 1 -23.41 -5.98 0.10
C ALA A 1 -22.16 -6.16 0.99
N ARG A 2 -20.99 -6.61 0.48
CA ARG A 2 -19.77 -6.76 1.32
C ARG A 2 -19.07 -5.43 1.62
N ALA A 3 -19.01 -4.49 0.65
CA ALA A 3 -18.40 -3.16 0.83
C ALA A 3 -19.12 -2.30 1.89
N LEU A 4 -20.45 -2.23 1.84
CA LEU A 4 -21.25 -1.54 2.86
C LEU A 4 -21.11 -2.17 4.25
N ARG A 5 -20.87 -3.49 4.34
CA ARG A 5 -20.60 -4.17 5.61
C ARG A 5 -19.23 -3.81 6.16
N THR A 6 -18.19 -3.79 5.33
CA THR A 6 -16.84 -3.38 5.75
C THR A 6 -16.77 -1.90 6.14
N GLU A 7 -17.52 -1.03 5.45
CA GLU A 7 -17.64 0.39 5.82
C GLU A 7 -18.36 0.55 7.16
N GLY A 8 -19.45 -0.21 7.39
CA GLY A 8 -20.15 -0.23 8.67
C GLY A 8 -19.31 -0.77 9.83
N GLU A 9 -18.53 -1.83 9.58
CA GLU A 9 -17.61 -2.43 10.56
C GLU A 9 -16.44 -1.47 10.90
N GLY A 10 -15.90 -0.76 9.90
CA GLY A 10 -14.86 0.25 10.10
C GLY A 10 -15.34 1.44 10.94
N ALA A 11 -16.53 1.95 10.64
CA ALA A 11 -17.14 3.04 11.42
C ALA A 11 -17.42 2.61 12.87
N GLN A 12 -17.89 1.38 13.09
CA GLN A 12 -18.08 0.83 14.43
C GLN A 12 -16.76 0.68 15.18
N ALA A 13 -15.72 0.18 14.52
CA ALA A 13 -14.39 0.04 15.13
C ALA A 13 -13.82 1.40 15.56
N LEU A 14 -13.95 2.43 14.72
CA LEU A 14 -13.56 3.80 15.06
C LEU A 14 -14.31 4.33 16.28
N ALA A 15 -15.64 4.19 16.31
CA ALA A 15 -16.45 4.66 17.44
C ALA A 15 -16.09 3.99 18.77
N VAL A 16 -15.82 2.67 18.76
CA VAL A 16 -15.37 1.94 19.95
C VAL A 16 -14.00 2.45 20.43
N LEU A 17 -13.07 2.66 19.49
CA LEU A 17 -11.73 3.15 19.81
C LEU A 17 -11.73 4.59 20.31
N GLU A 18 -12.60 5.44 19.78
CA GLU A 18 -12.82 6.81 20.28
C GLU A 18 -13.35 6.80 21.71
N GLY A 19 -14.33 5.95 22.01
CA GLY A 19 -14.81 5.75 23.38
C GLY A 19 -13.70 5.29 24.33
N ALA A 20 -12.83 4.38 23.89
CA ALA A 20 -11.68 3.94 24.67
C ALA A 20 -10.64 5.05 24.89
N LEU A 21 -10.42 5.93 23.91
CA LEU A 21 -9.51 7.08 24.02
C LEU A 21 -10.04 8.15 24.99
N LEU A 22 -11.35 8.31 25.12
CA LEU A 22 -11.92 9.21 26.14
C LEU A 22 -11.56 8.76 27.56
N GLN A 23 -11.52 7.45 27.80
CA GLN A 23 -11.15 6.88 29.10
C GLN A 23 -9.63 6.80 29.28
N HIS A 24 -8.89 6.56 28.19
CA HIS A 24 -7.46 6.28 28.22
C HIS A 24 -6.69 7.02 27.11
N PRO A 25 -6.61 8.36 27.16
CA PRO A 25 -6.15 9.19 26.05
C PRO A 25 -4.68 9.02 25.65
N LYS A 26 -3.86 8.44 26.53
CA LYS A 26 -2.43 8.20 26.29
C LYS A 26 -2.08 6.71 26.20
N HIS A 27 -3.09 5.83 26.19
CA HIS A 27 -2.84 4.40 26.13
C HIS A 27 -2.37 4.02 24.73
N ARG A 28 -1.06 3.74 24.62
CA ARG A 28 -0.37 3.49 23.35
C ARG A 28 -1.02 2.42 22.49
N GLY A 29 -1.47 1.31 23.09
CA GLY A 29 -2.15 0.25 22.36
C GLY A 29 -3.48 0.69 21.74
N VAL A 30 -4.20 1.60 22.40
CA VAL A 30 -5.48 2.12 21.89
C VAL A 30 -5.20 3.16 20.79
N LEU A 31 -4.21 4.04 20.99
CA LEU A 31 -3.75 4.97 19.95
C LEU A 31 -3.28 4.22 18.70
N ALA A 32 -2.49 3.16 18.84
CA ALA A 32 -2.03 2.35 17.71
C ALA A 32 -3.20 1.70 16.95
N ALA A 33 -4.18 1.15 17.69
CA ALA A 33 -5.37 0.56 17.09
C ALA A 33 -6.23 1.63 16.37
N TYR A 34 -6.39 2.81 16.98
CA TYR A 34 -7.13 3.93 16.40
C TYR A 34 -6.46 4.48 15.13
N GLY A 35 -5.14 4.69 15.17
CA GLY A 35 -4.36 5.11 14.01
C GLY A 35 -4.44 4.11 12.86
N ARG A 36 -4.41 2.81 13.16
CA ARG A 36 -4.65 1.77 12.14
C ARG A 36 -6.07 1.83 11.57
N ALA A 37 -7.09 1.97 12.42
CA ALA A 37 -8.47 2.08 11.96
C ALA A 37 -8.69 3.33 11.08
N LEU A 38 -8.04 4.45 11.41
CA LEU A 38 -8.03 5.66 10.58
C LEU A 38 -7.36 5.41 9.22
N ALA A 39 -6.22 4.71 9.19
CA ALA A 39 -5.56 4.35 7.94
C ALA A 39 -6.44 3.44 7.08
N ASP A 40 -7.09 2.45 7.69
CA ASP A 40 -8.01 1.53 7.02
C ASP A 40 -9.25 2.26 6.46
N ALA A 41 -9.70 3.31 7.15
CA ALA A 41 -10.78 4.21 6.72
C ALA A 41 -10.34 5.26 5.69
N GLY A 42 -9.05 5.33 5.36
CA GLY A 42 -8.50 6.27 4.38
C GLY A 42 -8.12 7.65 4.92
N ASP A 43 -8.23 7.87 6.23
CA ASP A 43 -7.83 9.11 6.89
C ASP A 43 -6.33 9.08 7.24
N TYR A 44 -5.49 9.01 6.21
CA TYR A 44 -4.06 8.75 6.34
C TYR A 44 -3.31 9.82 7.13
N LYS A 45 -3.71 11.10 7.03
CA LYS A 45 -3.07 12.19 7.78
C LYS A 45 -3.29 12.03 9.27
N ARG A 46 -4.55 11.86 9.70
CA ARG A 46 -4.86 11.64 11.12
C ARG A 46 -4.29 10.32 11.62
N ALA A 47 -4.24 9.30 10.76
CA ALA A 47 -3.57 8.04 11.10
C ALA A 47 -2.10 8.26 11.47
N LEU A 48 -1.33 9.00 10.66
CA LEU A 48 0.08 9.29 10.96
C LEU A 48 0.24 10.05 12.29
N ASP A 49 -0.54 11.11 12.50
CA ASP A 49 -0.48 11.92 13.73
C ASP A 49 -0.76 11.09 15.00
N VAL A 50 -1.73 10.17 14.92
CA VAL A 50 -2.09 9.29 16.04
C VAL A 50 -1.06 8.19 16.24
N LEU A 51 -0.51 7.62 15.15
CA LEU A 51 0.49 6.56 15.22
C LEU A 51 1.82 7.08 15.80
N ASP A 52 2.20 8.32 15.50
CA ASP A 52 3.37 8.96 16.11
C ASP A 52 3.21 9.11 17.62
N GLN A 53 2.00 9.47 18.09
CA GLN A 53 1.71 9.54 19.53
C GLN A 53 1.70 8.16 20.20
N ALA A 54 1.41 7.10 19.46
CA ALA A 54 1.39 5.75 19.96
C ALA A 54 2.79 5.17 20.19
N GLN A 55 3.83 5.73 19.57
CA GLN A 55 5.18 5.17 19.55
C GLN A 55 6.15 5.92 20.47
N PRO A 56 6.90 5.24 21.35
CA PRO A 56 8.00 5.88 22.08
C PRO A 56 9.21 6.12 21.14
N PRO A 57 9.92 7.25 21.26
CA PRO A 57 11.11 7.54 20.45
C PRO A 57 12.20 6.46 20.54
N ASP A 58 12.36 5.86 21.73
CA ASP A 58 13.49 4.97 22.03
C ASP A 58 13.20 3.48 21.75
N ALA A 59 11.93 3.13 21.49
CA ALA A 59 11.50 1.75 21.29
C ALA A 59 10.41 1.64 20.23
N PRO A 60 10.72 1.94 18.95
CA PRO A 60 9.75 1.88 17.88
C PRO A 60 9.21 0.46 17.67
N ASP A 61 7.91 0.35 17.34
CA ASP A 61 7.27 -0.93 16.99
C ASP A 61 7.21 -1.06 15.48
N TRP A 62 7.83 -2.11 14.94
CA TRP A 62 7.82 -2.39 13.51
C TRP A 62 6.40 -2.47 12.92
N ARG A 63 5.40 -2.87 13.73
CA ARG A 63 4.00 -2.94 13.29
C ARG A 63 3.43 -1.56 13.04
N ILE A 64 3.76 -0.58 13.88
CA ILE A 64 3.34 0.82 13.74
C ILE A 64 4.06 1.44 12.55
N LEU A 65 5.38 1.28 12.47
CA LEU A 65 6.18 1.74 11.34
C LEU A 65 5.66 1.21 10.00
N SER A 66 5.22 -0.06 9.96
CA SER A 66 4.62 -0.64 8.75
C SER A 66 3.28 -0.01 8.38
N VAL A 67 2.46 0.46 9.33
CA VAL A 67 1.22 1.19 9.01
C VAL A 67 1.53 2.58 8.51
N GLN A 68 2.50 3.26 9.14
CA GLN A 68 2.92 4.59 8.72
C GLN A 68 3.47 4.55 7.28
N GLY A 69 4.29 3.55 6.95
CA GLY A 69 4.73 3.31 5.58
C GLY A 69 3.56 3.08 4.62
N ALA A 70 2.58 2.28 5.00
CA ALA A 70 1.40 2.03 4.15
C ALA A 70 0.57 3.30 3.94
N ALA A 71 0.34 4.09 4.98
CA ALA A 71 -0.34 5.38 4.89
C ALA A 71 0.40 6.36 3.97
N LEU A 72 1.73 6.42 4.05
CA LEU A 72 2.56 7.25 3.19
C LEU A 72 2.51 6.80 1.72
N ASP A 73 2.55 5.50 1.44
CA ASP A 73 2.31 4.98 0.09
C ASP A 73 0.93 5.40 -0.43
N GLN A 74 -0.09 5.32 0.44
CA GLN A 74 -1.45 5.78 0.14
C GLN A 74 -1.56 7.30 -0.06
N MET A 75 -0.57 8.06 0.37
CA MET A 75 -0.43 9.50 0.10
C MET A 75 0.51 9.81 -1.08
N GLY A 76 1.14 8.80 -1.70
CA GLY A 76 2.08 8.97 -2.82
C GLY A 76 3.52 9.27 -2.39
N GLN A 77 3.81 9.21 -1.08
CA GLN A 77 5.11 9.53 -0.49
C GLN A 77 5.98 8.27 -0.40
N HIS A 78 6.26 7.66 -1.55
CA HIS A 78 6.86 6.32 -1.65
C HIS A 78 8.28 6.24 -1.06
N GLU A 79 9.10 7.26 -1.27
CA GLU A 79 10.47 7.28 -0.74
C GLU A 79 10.50 7.30 0.79
N GLU A 80 9.57 8.05 1.39
CA GLU A 80 9.44 8.10 2.84
C GLU A 80 8.87 6.78 3.37
N ALA A 81 7.83 6.24 2.73
CA ALA A 81 7.28 4.92 3.04
C ALA A 81 8.38 3.84 3.08
N GLN A 82 9.28 3.83 2.10
CA GLN A 82 10.41 2.90 2.02
C GLN A 82 11.35 3.02 3.22
N ARG A 83 11.58 4.21 3.77
CA ARG A 83 12.40 4.41 4.98
C ARG A 83 11.73 3.82 6.22
N TYR A 84 10.41 3.97 6.34
CA TYR A 84 9.63 3.35 7.41
C TYR A 84 9.68 1.83 7.34
N TYR A 85 9.49 1.24 6.16
CA TYR A 85 9.62 -0.21 6.00
C TYR A 85 11.04 -0.71 6.24
N ALA A 86 12.07 0.01 5.78
CA ALA A 86 13.46 -0.35 6.04
C ALA A 86 13.79 -0.34 7.55
N THR A 87 13.26 0.64 8.27
CA THR A 87 13.39 0.71 9.73
C THR A 87 12.63 -0.45 10.40
N ALA A 88 11.41 -0.74 9.96
CA ALA A 88 10.65 -1.88 10.44
C ALA A 88 11.39 -3.22 10.22
N LEU A 89 12.02 -3.40 9.06
CA LEU A 89 12.80 -4.61 8.72
C LEU A 89 14.14 -4.71 9.45
N ARG A 90 14.70 -3.59 9.96
CA ARG A 90 15.83 -3.65 10.90
C ARG A 90 15.41 -4.23 12.26
N ILE A 91 14.17 -4.00 12.68
CA ILE A 91 13.63 -4.47 13.96
C ILE A 91 13.11 -5.91 13.83
N ALA A 92 12.37 -6.19 12.75
CA ALA A 92 11.84 -7.52 12.41
C ALA A 92 12.36 -7.95 11.03
N PRO A 93 13.59 -8.50 10.96
CA PRO A 93 14.13 -9.04 9.72
C PRO A 93 13.21 -10.09 9.13
N ASP A 94 13.07 -10.07 7.81
CA ASP A 94 12.30 -11.07 7.05
C ASP A 94 10.79 -11.14 7.38
N GLU A 95 10.22 -10.14 8.05
CA GLU A 95 8.78 -10.09 8.29
C GLU A 95 8.01 -10.03 6.95
N PRO A 96 7.26 -11.08 6.57
CA PRO A 96 6.73 -11.21 5.22
C PRO A 96 5.75 -10.10 4.83
N SER A 97 4.96 -9.64 5.80
CA SER A 97 3.99 -8.55 5.61
C SER A 97 4.69 -7.23 5.26
N VAL A 98 5.78 -6.91 5.97
CA VAL A 98 6.57 -5.69 5.73
C VAL A 98 7.36 -5.78 4.42
N LEU A 99 7.97 -6.94 4.13
CA LEU A 99 8.63 -7.17 2.84
C LEU A 99 7.65 -7.03 1.66
N SER A 100 6.43 -7.55 1.82
CA SER A 100 5.38 -7.42 0.81
C SER A 100 5.01 -5.95 0.56
N ASN A 101 4.82 -5.16 1.62
CA ASN A 101 4.51 -3.74 1.51
C ASN A 101 5.67 -2.96 0.88
N LEU A 102 6.92 -3.24 1.27
CA LEU A 102 8.10 -2.63 0.65
C LEU A 102 8.21 -2.98 -0.85
N GLY A 103 7.96 -4.24 -1.20
CA GLY A 103 7.94 -4.69 -2.60
C GLY A 103 6.89 -3.96 -3.43
N LEU A 104 5.68 -3.75 -2.89
CA LEU A 104 4.65 -2.94 -3.54
C LEU A 104 5.06 -1.46 -3.64
N SER A 105 5.69 -0.89 -2.62
CA SER A 105 6.19 0.50 -2.63
C SER A 105 7.27 0.73 -3.70
N TYR A 106 8.16 -0.24 -3.91
CA TYR A 106 9.09 -0.21 -5.04
C TYR A 106 8.36 -0.25 -6.38
N ALA A 107 7.31 -1.07 -6.51
CA ALA A 107 6.53 -1.13 -7.74
C ALA A 107 5.77 0.19 -8.02
N LEU A 108 5.26 0.86 -6.98
CA LEU A 108 4.61 2.17 -7.08
C LEU A 108 5.58 3.27 -7.51
N SER A 109 6.84 3.17 -7.09
CA SER A 109 7.94 4.04 -7.55
C SER A 109 8.62 3.57 -8.84
N LYS A 110 8.00 2.61 -9.55
CA LYS A 110 8.44 2.04 -10.84
C LYS A 110 9.77 1.26 -10.79
N ASP A 111 10.28 0.96 -9.61
CA ASP A 111 11.43 0.08 -9.45
C ASP A 111 11.00 -1.38 -9.41
N LEU A 112 10.65 -1.90 -10.58
CA LEU A 112 10.13 -3.26 -10.70
C LEU A 112 11.19 -4.33 -10.38
N VAL A 113 12.48 -4.01 -10.51
CA VAL A 113 13.57 -4.95 -10.20
C VAL A 113 13.68 -5.16 -8.70
N ARG A 114 13.74 -4.08 -7.91
CA ARG A 114 13.74 -4.20 -6.44
C ARG A 114 12.41 -4.73 -5.92
N ALA A 115 11.29 -4.38 -6.55
CA ALA A 115 9.98 -4.92 -6.19
C ALA A 115 9.95 -6.45 -6.28
N GLU A 116 10.37 -7.02 -7.41
CA GLU A 116 10.38 -8.47 -7.62
C GLU A 116 11.32 -9.17 -6.64
N ALA A 117 12.56 -8.69 -6.50
CA ALA A 117 13.54 -9.27 -5.59
C ALA A 117 13.02 -9.30 -4.15
N THR A 118 12.39 -8.20 -3.71
CA THR A 118 11.83 -8.08 -2.35
C THR A 118 10.63 -9.01 -2.16
N LEU A 119 9.74 -9.11 -3.15
CA LEU A 119 8.57 -9.99 -3.08
C LEU A 119 8.94 -11.48 -3.17
N ARG A 120 10.02 -11.84 -3.89
CA ARG A 120 10.57 -13.20 -3.85
C ARG A 120 11.10 -13.55 -2.47
N ARG A 121 11.83 -12.61 -1.83
CA ARG A 121 12.29 -12.76 -0.45
C ARG A 121 11.14 -12.90 0.54
N ALA A 122 10.03 -12.18 0.33
CA ALA A 122 8.82 -12.33 1.13
C ALA A 122 8.17 -13.71 0.92
N ALA A 123 8.08 -14.17 -0.34
CA ALA A 123 7.45 -15.44 -0.71
C ALA A 123 8.26 -16.67 -0.28
N SER A 124 9.56 -16.53 -0.05
CA SER A 124 10.42 -17.61 0.47
C SER A 124 10.27 -17.83 1.98
N GLN A 125 9.59 -16.92 2.69
CA GLN A 125 9.34 -17.08 4.13
C GLN A 125 8.23 -18.11 4.38
N SER A 126 8.43 -18.98 5.38
CA SER A 126 7.62 -20.20 5.59
C SER A 126 6.13 -19.97 5.90
N ARG A 127 5.72 -18.74 6.22
CA ARG A 127 4.31 -18.37 6.37
C ARG A 127 3.78 -17.86 5.03
N ILE A 128 3.20 -18.76 4.25
CA ILE A 128 2.60 -18.46 2.95
C ILE A 128 1.31 -17.66 3.18
N ASP A 129 1.43 -16.34 3.22
CA ASP A 129 0.30 -15.46 2.95
C ASP A 129 0.04 -15.46 1.44
N PRO A 130 -1.13 -15.93 0.97
CA PRO A 130 -1.50 -15.94 -0.45
C PRO A 130 -1.36 -14.57 -1.13
N THR A 131 -1.47 -13.48 -0.38
CA THR A 131 -1.36 -12.09 -0.86
C THR A 131 0.05 -11.80 -1.40
N VAL A 132 1.09 -12.34 -0.77
CA VAL A 132 2.49 -12.12 -1.19
C VAL A 132 2.76 -12.71 -2.57
N ARG A 133 2.28 -13.94 -2.82
CA ARG A 133 2.42 -14.59 -4.12
C ARG A 133 1.70 -13.83 -5.23
N GLN A 134 0.54 -13.25 -4.91
CA GLN A 134 -0.22 -12.45 -5.86
C GLN A 134 0.48 -11.13 -6.19
N ASN A 135 1.04 -10.45 -5.18
CA ASN A 135 1.82 -9.24 -5.37
C ASN A 135 3.06 -9.52 -6.26
N LEU A 136 3.73 -10.65 -6.05
CA LEU A 136 4.83 -11.07 -6.91
C LEU A 136 4.37 -11.30 -8.35
N ALA A 137 3.28 -12.04 -8.56
CA ALA A 137 2.73 -12.30 -9.89
C ALA A 137 2.34 -11.00 -10.62
N LEU A 138 1.76 -10.04 -9.91
CA LEU A 138 1.44 -8.71 -10.42
C LEU A 138 2.71 -7.98 -10.91
N VAL A 139 3.76 -7.91 -10.09
CA VAL A 139 5.01 -7.22 -10.43
C VAL A 139 5.70 -7.88 -11.63
N MET A 140 5.73 -9.21 -11.66
CA MET A 140 6.29 -9.97 -12.79
C MET A 140 5.48 -9.78 -14.09
N GLY A 141 4.16 -9.58 -13.99
CA GLY A 141 3.32 -9.21 -15.14
C GLY A 141 3.66 -7.82 -15.68
N LEU A 142 3.79 -6.84 -14.77
CA LEU A 142 4.18 -5.47 -15.11
C LEU A 142 5.54 -5.39 -15.82
N GLN A 143 6.55 -6.13 -15.34
CA GLN A 143 7.87 -6.18 -15.99
C GLN A 143 7.83 -6.71 -17.43
N ARG A 144 6.92 -7.65 -17.71
CA ARG A 144 6.80 -8.28 -19.03
C ARG A 144 5.89 -7.52 -19.99
N GLY A 145 5.34 -6.37 -19.59
CA GLY A 145 4.37 -5.61 -20.39
C GLY A 145 3.03 -6.32 -20.57
N ALA A 146 2.79 -7.43 -19.86
CA ALA A 146 1.54 -8.15 -19.89
C ALA A 146 0.60 -7.59 -18.82
N VAL A 147 -0.50 -6.96 -19.24
CA VAL A 147 -1.60 -6.66 -18.32
C VAL A 147 -2.22 -8.00 -17.95
N ALA A 148 -1.78 -8.55 -16.81
CA ALA A 148 -2.25 -9.85 -16.34
C ALA A 148 -3.79 -9.82 -16.19
N GLN A 149 -4.51 -10.39 -17.15
CA GLN A 149 -5.95 -10.56 -17.07
C GLN A 149 -6.24 -11.68 -16.06
N GLY A 150 -7.09 -11.40 -15.06
CA GLY A 150 -7.57 -12.39 -14.09
C GLY A 150 -6.95 -12.27 -12.71
N PHE A 151 -7.39 -11.28 -11.92
CA PHE A 151 -6.91 -11.02 -10.56
C PHE A 151 -7.87 -11.50 -9.47
N ALA A 152 -7.46 -12.40 -8.57
CA ALA A 152 -7.96 -12.54 -7.18
C ALA A 152 -6.98 -13.40 -6.33
N ALA A 153 -6.85 -13.29 -5.00
CA ALA A 153 -7.75 -12.78 -3.96
C ALA A 153 -7.04 -11.98 -2.81
N LEU A 154 -7.62 -10.81 -2.49
CA LEU A 154 -7.19 -9.70 -1.60
C LEU A 154 -7.22 -10.03 -0.08
N PRO A 155 -6.65 -9.22 0.88
CA PRO A 155 -6.28 -7.78 0.79
C PRO A 155 -4.97 -7.29 1.51
N ALA A 156 -4.29 -6.29 0.93
CA ALA A 156 -3.37 -5.36 1.63
C ALA A 156 -3.59 -3.88 1.23
N GLN A 157 -4.39 -3.10 1.97
CA GLN A 157 -5.84 -3.23 1.85
C GLN A 157 -6.28 -2.86 0.42
N ALA A 158 -6.74 -3.89 -0.31
CA ALA A 158 -6.98 -3.92 -1.76
C ALA A 158 -5.73 -3.63 -2.65
N ASN A 159 -4.57 -4.17 -2.26
CA ASN A 159 -3.24 -4.20 -2.90
C ASN A 159 -2.75 -2.84 -3.44
N VAL A 160 -2.83 -1.80 -2.57
CA VAL A 160 -2.64 -0.36 -2.86
C VAL A 160 -3.52 0.10 -4.04
N ALA A 161 -4.84 0.06 -3.79
CA ALA A 161 -5.95 0.28 -4.74
C ALA A 161 -5.65 -0.24 -6.16
N ARG A 162 -5.12 -1.46 -6.17
CA ARG A 162 -4.64 -2.34 -7.26
C ARG A 162 -3.40 -1.88 -8.05
N LEU A 163 -2.36 -1.48 -7.32
CA LEU A 163 -1.18 -0.75 -7.82
C LEU A 163 -1.57 0.52 -8.58
N ARG A 164 -2.62 1.15 -8.03
CA ARG A 164 -3.34 2.33 -8.52
C ARG A 164 -3.83 2.23 -9.96
N GLN A 165 -4.43 1.08 -10.27
CA GLN A 165 -5.07 0.74 -11.55
C GLN A 165 -4.10 0.36 -12.68
N VAL A 166 -3.03 -0.38 -12.31
CA VAL A 166 -1.93 -0.85 -13.17
C VAL A 166 -1.02 0.32 -13.62
N LEU A 167 -0.85 1.30 -12.73
CA LEU A 167 -0.14 2.56 -12.98
C LEU A 167 -0.88 3.45 -13.99
N ALA A 168 -2.21 3.55 -13.86
CA ALA A 168 -3.12 4.39 -14.63
C ALA A 168 -2.74 4.51 -16.11
N GLN A 169 -3.18 3.53 -16.90
CA GLN A 169 -3.07 3.59 -18.35
C GLN A 169 -1.60 3.42 -18.84
N GLN A 170 -1.31 2.90 -20.03
CA GLN A 170 -1.96 3.36 -21.24
C GLN A 170 -1.86 4.90 -21.43
N ASN A 171 -1.18 5.67 -20.56
CA ASN A 171 -1.21 7.15 -20.51
C ASN A 171 -0.40 7.83 -21.66
N GLY A 172 -0.18 7.15 -22.80
CA GLY A 172 0.50 7.76 -23.95
C GLY A 172 0.85 6.90 -25.17
N TRP A 173 0.43 5.63 -25.29
CA TRP A 173 0.94 4.73 -26.36
C TRP A 173 -0.17 4.15 -27.28
N ARG A 174 -0.76 5.01 -28.13
CA ARG A 174 -1.03 4.75 -29.57
C ARG A 174 -1.17 6.11 -30.29
N GLY A 175 -0.09 6.58 -30.90
CA GLY A 175 -0.15 7.48 -32.05
C GLY A 175 -0.56 8.94 -31.81
N SER A 176 0.37 9.76 -31.30
CA SER A 176 0.65 11.02 -31.99
C SER A 176 1.26 10.67 -33.35
N GLY A 177 0.39 10.33 -34.31
CA GLY A 177 0.82 9.74 -35.56
C GLY A 177 -0.27 9.73 -36.60
N GLU A 178 -1.01 10.83 -36.74
CA GLU A 178 -1.46 11.29 -38.05
C GLU A 178 -1.91 12.76 -37.97
N LYS A 179 -1.10 13.62 -38.57
CA LYS A 179 -1.53 14.89 -39.16
C LYS A 179 -0.78 15.00 -40.49
N PRO A 180 -1.36 15.65 -41.49
CA PRO A 180 -2.55 15.30 -42.27
C PRO A 180 -2.13 14.97 -43.73
N PRO A 181 -3.01 14.50 -44.64
CA PRO A 181 -2.82 14.84 -46.04
C PRO A 181 -3.41 16.22 -46.28
N VAL A 182 -2.50 17.14 -46.57
CA VAL A 182 -2.78 18.35 -47.34
C VAL A 182 -3.32 17.89 -48.69
N ALA A 183 -4.51 18.37 -49.07
CA ALA A 183 -4.90 18.44 -50.46
C ALA A 183 -5.32 19.88 -50.73
N ALA A 184 -4.36 20.60 -51.29
CA ALA A 184 -4.57 21.87 -51.95
C ALA A 184 -5.19 21.62 -53.33
N GLU A 185 -5.86 22.66 -53.83
CA GLU A 185 -6.08 22.99 -55.24
C GLU A 185 -7.19 22.25 -56.02
N GLY A 186 -8.31 22.97 -56.20
CA GLY A 186 -8.57 23.57 -57.52
C GLY A 186 -9.40 22.76 -58.50
N SER A 187 -10.67 23.13 -58.64
CA SER A 187 -11.28 23.72 -59.86
C SER A 187 -12.73 24.09 -59.58
#